data_AF-A0AAI9HRR4-F1
#
_entry.id   AF-A0AAI9HRR4-F1
#
_cell.length_a   1.000
_cell.length_b   1.000
_cell.length_c   1.000
_cell.angle_alpha   90.00
_cell.angle_beta   90.00
_cell.angle_gamma   90.00
#
_symmetry.space_group_name_H-M   'P 1'
#
loop_
_entity.id
_entity.type
_entity.pdbx_description
1 polymer ?
#
loop_
_entity_poly.entity_id
_entity_poly.type
_entity_poly.pdbx_seq_one_letter_code
_entity_poly.pdbx_strand_id
1 'polypeptide(L)'
;MPIIITAKVNGFRRCGIAHSDTATEYPDDHFTKDQLNVLQSEPMLVVSVGDAGAEKKQPDAGAEKQISALKAEVKRLTDENQALHTELALLNTPNAPVEPSENKKSDDKPAPKGK
;
A
#
# COMPACT_ATOMS: atom_id res chain seq x y z
N MET A 1 31.58 -18.84 3.83
CA MET A 1 30.84 -17.61 3.49
C MET A 1 30.55 -16.83 4.78
N PRO A 2 30.50 -15.48 4.81
CA PRO A 2 30.21 -14.78 6.06
C PRO A 2 28.75 -14.93 6.47
N ILE A 3 28.52 -15.03 7.78
CA ILE A 3 27.19 -15.11 8.39
C ILE A 3 26.94 -13.80 9.12
N ILE A 4 25.88 -13.08 8.75
CA ILE A 4 25.49 -11.83 9.41
C ILE A 4 24.27 -12.11 10.27
N ILE A 5 24.34 -11.77 11.57
CA ILE A 5 23.25 -11.94 12.52
C ILE A 5 22.90 -10.61 13.16
N THR A 6 21.60 -10.32 13.23
CA THR A 6 21.05 -9.16 13.95
C THR A 6 19.91 -9.63 14.86
N ALA A 7 19.91 -9.21 16.13
CA ALA A 7 18.80 -9.48 17.04
C ALA A 7 17.75 -8.36 17.00
N LYS A 8 16.48 -8.72 17.19
CA LYS A 8 15.41 -7.73 17.39
C LYS A 8 15.46 -7.07 18.76
N VAL A 9 16.05 -7.77 19.74
CA VAL A 9 16.24 -7.29 21.11
C VAL A 9 17.72 -7.34 21.42
N ASN A 10 18.29 -6.19 21.80
CA ASN A 10 19.69 -6.10 22.16
C ASN A 10 20.03 -7.08 23.30
N GLY A 11 21.05 -7.90 23.11
CA GLY A 11 21.49 -8.88 24.09
C GLY A 11 20.70 -10.19 24.10
N PHE A 12 19.86 -10.46 23.10
CA PHE A 12 19.16 -11.74 22.97
C PHE A 12 20.15 -12.91 22.87
N ARG A 13 19.95 -13.97 23.65
CA ARG A 13 20.90 -15.08 23.76
C ARG A 13 20.41 -16.33 23.06
N ARG A 14 21.22 -16.88 22.16
CA ARG A 14 21.02 -18.19 21.53
C ARG A 14 22.36 -18.82 21.18
N CYS A 15 22.44 -20.15 21.10
CA CYS A 15 23.67 -20.90 20.79
C CYS A 15 24.88 -20.52 21.67
N GLY A 16 24.65 -20.12 22.92
CA GLY A 16 25.70 -19.80 23.89
C GLY A 16 26.27 -18.38 23.81
N ILE A 17 25.82 -17.55 22.87
CA ILE A 17 26.28 -16.16 22.70
C ILE A 17 25.13 -15.17 22.84
N ALA A 18 25.47 -13.92 23.19
CA ALA A 18 24.53 -12.81 23.13
C ALA A 18 24.66 -12.12 21.77
N HIS A 19 23.53 -11.92 21.10
CA HIS A 19 23.42 -11.20 19.84
C HIS A 19 23.01 -9.75 20.11
N SER A 20 23.72 -8.80 19.49
CA SER A 20 23.35 -7.39 19.53
C SER A 20 22.23 -7.09 18.54
N ASP A 21 21.59 -5.94 18.75
CA ASP A 21 20.68 -5.32 17.78
C ASP A 21 21.40 -4.68 16.59
N THR A 22 22.73 -4.77 16.56
CA THR A 22 23.58 -4.38 15.45
C THR A 22 23.98 -5.59 14.63
N ALA A 23 24.08 -5.41 13.31
CA ALA A 23 24.53 -6.46 12.41
C ALA A 23 25.96 -6.89 12.77
N THR A 24 26.10 -8.14 13.20
CA THR A 24 27.38 -8.74 13.58
C THR A 24 27.75 -9.81 12.56
N GLU A 25 28.96 -9.71 12.03
CA GLU A 25 29.50 -10.65 11.05
C GLU A 25 30.33 -11.73 11.74
N TYR A 26 30.09 -12.99 11.37
CA TYR A 26 30.78 -14.17 11.85
C TYR A 26 31.38 -14.94 10.66
N PRO A 27 32.55 -15.59 10.84
CA PRO A 27 33.07 -16.52 9.86
C PRO A 27 32.19 -17.77 9.77
N ASP A 28 32.23 -18.45 8.63
CA ASP A 28 31.41 -19.64 8.33
C ASP A 28 31.58 -20.75 9.38
N ASP A 29 32.81 -20.91 9.86
CA ASP A 29 33.18 -21.96 10.83
C ASP A 29 32.79 -21.61 12.28
N HIS A 30 32.20 -20.43 12.52
CA HIS A 30 31.80 -20.02 13.86
C HIS A 30 30.59 -20.81 14.39
N PHE A 31 29.69 -21.23 13.49
CA PHE A 31 28.49 -21.97 13.86
C PHE A 31 28.43 -23.31 13.14
N THR A 32 28.06 -24.36 13.86
CA THR A 32 27.77 -25.65 13.22
C THR A 32 26.48 -25.56 12.40
N LYS A 33 26.27 -26.51 11.49
CA LYS A 33 25.03 -26.58 10.69
C LYS A 33 23.77 -26.66 11.56
N ASP A 34 23.84 -27.41 12.65
CA ASP A 34 22.72 -27.52 13.61
C ASP A 34 22.46 -26.18 14.32
N GLN A 35 23.52 -25.48 14.71
CA GLN A 35 23.40 -24.14 15.30
C GLN A 35 22.83 -23.13 14.31
N LEU A 36 23.25 -23.17 13.04
CA LEU A 36 22.68 -22.31 12.00
C LEU A 36 21.19 -22.56 11.80
N ASN A 37 20.76 -23.83 11.79
CA ASN A 37 19.36 -24.18 11.65
C ASN A 37 18.52 -23.66 12.84
N VAL A 38 19.07 -23.76 14.06
CA VAL A 38 18.45 -23.16 15.26
C VAL A 38 18.36 -21.65 15.08
N LEU A 39 19.45 -20.97 14.74
CA LEU A 39 19.50 -19.51 14.60
C LEU A 39 18.56 -18.98 13.51
N GLN A 40 18.43 -19.70 12.38
CA GLN A 40 17.51 -19.35 11.28
C GLN A 40 16.04 -19.59 11.65
N SER A 41 15.77 -20.55 12.53
CA SER A 41 14.41 -20.85 13.02
C SER A 41 13.96 -19.89 14.13
N GLU A 42 14.87 -19.08 14.68
CA GLU A 42 14.55 -18.15 15.77
C GLU A 42 13.83 -16.89 15.26
N PRO A 43 12.60 -16.60 15.72
CA PRO A 43 11.84 -15.44 15.25
C PRO A 43 12.42 -14.10 15.72
N MET A 44 13.26 -14.12 16.75
CA MET A 44 13.91 -12.95 17.34
C MET A 44 15.24 -12.59 16.68
N LEU A 45 15.74 -13.44 15.77
CA LEU A 45 16.98 -13.23 15.05
C LEU A 45 16.70 -13.06 13.56
N VAL A 46 17.53 -12.25 12.92
CA VAL A 46 17.63 -12.17 11.46
C VAL A 46 19.00 -12.68 11.10
N VAL A 47 19.05 -13.80 10.37
CA VAL A 47 20.28 -14.47 9.97
C VAL A 47 20.38 -14.43 8.45
N SER A 48 21.46 -13.82 7.96
CA SER A 48 21.82 -13.79 6.55
C SER A 48 23.09 -14.59 6.36
N VAL A 49 22.98 -15.76 5.76
CA VAL A 49 24.15 -16.51 5.27
C VAL A 49 24.44 -15.98 3.87
N GLY A 50 25.65 -15.45 3.66
CA GLY A 50 26.02 -14.87 2.38
C GLY A 50 26.12 -15.93 1.27
N ASP A 51 25.01 -16.19 0.58
CA ASP A 51 25.06 -16.63 -0.81
C ASP A 51 25.26 -15.38 -1.67
N ALA A 52 26.03 -15.47 -2.75
CA ALA A 52 26.37 -14.33 -3.63
C ALA A 52 25.15 -13.74 -4.39
N GLY A 53 23.92 -13.94 -3.91
CA GLY A 53 22.68 -13.49 -4.54
C GLY A 53 21.69 -12.76 -3.64
N ALA A 54 21.98 -12.57 -2.34
CA ALA A 54 21.18 -11.69 -1.48
C ALA A 54 21.78 -10.29 -1.48
N GLU A 55 21.90 -9.70 -2.68
CA GLU A 55 22.19 -8.27 -2.78
C GLU A 55 21.16 -7.51 -1.93
N LYS A 56 21.65 -6.57 -1.12
CA LYS A 56 20.84 -5.46 -0.65
C LYS A 56 20.17 -4.90 -1.90
N LYS A 57 18.89 -5.20 -2.10
CA LYS A 57 18.13 -4.72 -3.25
C LYS A 57 18.05 -3.21 -3.09
N GLN A 58 19.06 -2.52 -3.62
CA GLN A 58 18.95 -1.10 -3.91
C GLN A 58 17.64 -0.93 -4.69
N PRO A 59 16.90 0.17 -4.48
CA PRO A 59 15.71 0.40 -5.29
C PRO A 59 16.15 0.40 -6.75
N ASP A 60 15.79 -0.68 -7.44
CA ASP A 60 15.99 -0.79 -8.87
C ASP A 60 15.18 0.37 -9.46
N ALA A 61 15.85 1.34 -10.06
CA ALA A 61 15.20 2.49 -10.67
C ALA A 61 14.14 2.05 -11.71
N GLY A 62 14.26 0.84 -12.26
CA GLY A 62 13.23 0.18 -13.07
C GLY A 62 11.99 -0.21 -12.25
N ALA A 63 12.17 -0.75 -11.04
CA ALA A 63 11.05 -1.07 -10.13
C ALA A 63 10.33 0.20 -9.67
N GLU A 64 11.02 1.30 -9.40
CA GLU A 64 10.38 2.58 -9.03
C GLU A 64 9.57 3.17 -10.19
N LYS A 65 10.09 3.07 -11.43
CA LYS A 65 9.35 3.44 -12.65
C LYS A 65 8.11 2.57 -12.85
N GLN A 66 8.22 1.26 -12.64
CA GLN A 66 7.08 0.35 -12.71
C GLN A 66 6.03 0.68 -11.63
N ILE A 67 6.45 0.90 -10.38
CA ILE A 67 5.55 1.26 -9.29
C ILE A 67 4.82 2.57 -9.57
N SER A 68 5.49 3.59 -10.09
CA SER A 68 4.85 4.87 -10.44
C SER A 68 3.87 4.73 -11.62
N ALA A 69 4.22 3.95 -12.64
CA ALA A 69 3.32 3.65 -13.76
C ALA A 69 2.08 2.87 -13.31
N LEU A 70 2.24 1.82 -12.48
CA LEU A 70 1.13 1.04 -11.95
C LEU A 70 0.21 1.90 -11.08
N LYS A 71 0.76 2.81 -10.25
CA LYS A 71 -0.04 3.74 -9.44
C LYS A 71 -0.86 4.70 -10.29
N ALA A 72 -0.29 5.23 -11.37
CA ALA A 72 -1.01 6.10 -12.29
C ALA A 72 -2.16 5.35 -12.96
N GLU A 73 -1.94 4.10 -13.37
CA GLU A 73 -2.99 3.28 -14.00
C GLU A 73 -4.11 2.91 -13.02
N VAL A 74 -3.78 2.55 -11.77
CA VAL A 74 -4.80 2.30 -10.74
C VAL A 74 -5.67 3.53 -10.50
N LYS A 75 -5.07 4.73 -10.46
CA LYS A 75 -5.83 5.97 -10.32
C LYS A 75 -6.77 6.16 -11.52
N ARG A 76 -6.29 5.99 -12.75
CA ARG A 76 -7.09 6.10 -13.97
C ARG A 76 -8.29 5.16 -13.94
N LEU A 77 -8.05 3.87 -13.64
CA LEU A 77 -9.10 2.86 -13.56
C LEU A 77 -10.09 3.13 -12.43
N THR A 78 -9.65 3.72 -11.32
CA THR A 78 -10.53 4.11 -10.22
C THR A 78 -11.45 5.26 -10.64
N ASP A 79 -10.89 6.29 -11.27
CA ASP A 79 -11.65 7.45 -11.77
C ASP A 79 -12.66 6.99 -12.84
N GLU A 80 -12.27 6.09 -13.75
CA GLU A 80 -13.14 5.52 -14.80
C GLU A 80 -14.27 4.67 -14.21
N ASN A 81 -13.97 3.78 -13.24
CA ASN A 81 -15.00 3.00 -12.56
C ASN A 81 -15.99 3.90 -11.81
N GLN A 82 -15.53 4.96 -11.15
CA GLN A 82 -16.42 5.91 -10.47
C GLN A 82 -17.34 6.64 -11.46
N ALA A 83 -16.81 7.06 -12.61
CA ALA A 83 -17.60 7.69 -13.66
C ALA A 83 -18.66 6.72 -14.22
N LEU A 84 -18.27 5.49 -14.55
CA LEU A 84 -19.18 4.46 -15.04
C LEU A 84 -20.25 4.10 -14.00
N HIS A 85 -19.89 4.01 -12.73
CA HIS A 85 -20.87 3.80 -11.66
C HIS A 85 -21.89 4.93 -11.54
N THR A 86 -21.44 6.17 -11.74
CA THR A 86 -22.33 7.35 -11.72
C THR A 86 -23.25 7.34 -12.94
N GLU A 87 -22.73 7.01 -14.12
CA GLU A 87 -23.51 6.90 -15.35
C GLU A 87 -24.56 5.78 -15.28
N LEU A 88 -24.18 4.60 -14.78
CA LEU A 88 -25.11 3.51 -14.52
C LEU A 88 -26.18 3.89 -13.49
N ALA A 89 -25.82 4.66 -12.46
CA ALA A 89 -26.79 5.14 -11.48
C ALA A 89 -27.81 6.09 -12.12
N LEU A 90 -27.37 6.99 -13.01
CA LEU A 90 -28.26 7.91 -13.75
C LEU A 90 -29.17 7.15 -14.72
N LEU A 91 -28.64 6.19 -15.48
CA LEU A 91 -29.40 5.41 -16.45
C LEU A 91 -30.38 4.42 -15.81
N ASN A 92 -30.08 3.92 -14.60
CA ASN A 92 -30.97 3.04 -13.83
C ASN A 92 -31.91 3.78 -12.87
N THR A 93 -31.94 5.13 -12.87
CA THR A 93 -33.01 5.84 -12.17
C THR A 93 -34.33 5.62 -12.93
N PRO A 94 -35.37 5.02 -12.31
CA PRO A 94 -36.68 4.99 -12.93
C PRO A 94 -37.18 6.44 -13.03
N ASN A 95 -37.50 6.85 -14.26
CA ASN A 95 -38.06 8.15 -14.62
C ASN A 95 -39.04 8.68 -13.54
N ALA A 96 -38.57 9.59 -12.69
CA ALA A 96 -39.41 10.34 -11.77
C ALA A 96 -39.83 11.65 -12.48
N PRO A 97 -41.11 12.05 -12.42
CA PRO A 97 -41.67 13.03 -13.34
C PRO A 97 -41.04 14.42 -13.20
N VAL A 98 -40.80 15.03 -14.35
CA VAL A 98 -40.73 16.48 -14.56
C VAL A 98 -41.85 17.20 -13.79
N GLU A 99 -41.50 17.97 -12.75
CA GLU A 99 -42.28 19.13 -12.34
C GLU A 99 -41.67 20.40 -12.97
N PRO A 100 -42.44 21.21 -13.72
CA PRO A 100 -41.90 22.36 -14.44
C PRO A 100 -41.85 23.63 -13.58
N SER A 101 -40.67 24.27 -13.61
CA SER A 101 -40.42 25.71 -13.65
C SER A 101 -41.14 26.64 -12.65
N GLU A 102 -40.40 27.15 -11.66
CA GLU A 102 -40.67 28.44 -11.02
C GLU A 102 -40.49 29.58 -12.03
N ASN A 103 -41.59 30.02 -12.65
CA ASN A 103 -41.60 31.24 -13.45
C ASN A 103 -42.10 32.41 -12.60
N LYS A 104 -41.17 33.22 -12.08
CA LYS A 104 -41.50 34.56 -11.54
C LYS A 104 -41.95 35.47 -12.69
N LYS A 105 -43.25 35.70 -12.82
CA LYS A 105 -43.78 36.88 -13.53
C LYS A 105 -44.17 37.95 -12.53
N SER A 106 -43.32 38.94 -12.42
CA SER A 106 -43.71 40.34 -12.26
C SER A 106 -44.66 40.73 -13.41
N ASP A 107 -45.84 41.28 -13.12
CA ASP A 107 -46.38 42.41 -13.88
C ASP A 107 -47.63 43.05 -13.24
N ASP A 108 -47.81 44.30 -13.64
CA ASP A 108 -48.56 45.41 -13.07
C ASP A 108 -50.10 45.38 -13.30
N LYS A 109 -50.80 46.23 -12.51
CA LYS A 109 -52.24 46.63 -12.41
C LYS A 109 -52.96 46.86 -13.79
N PRO A 110 -54.33 46.95 -14.00
CA PRO A 110 -55.43 47.47 -13.15
C PRO A 110 -56.82 46.73 -13.12
N ALA A 111 -57.70 47.22 -12.23
CA ALA A 111 -59.13 46.90 -12.05
C ALA A 111 -60.03 47.08 -13.30
N PRO A 112 -61.25 46.49 -13.29
CA PRO A 112 -62.45 47.36 -13.33
C PRO A 112 -63.63 46.90 -12.44
N LYS A 113 -64.59 47.84 -12.29
CA LYS A 113 -65.78 47.86 -11.43
C LYS A 113 -66.97 47.01 -11.92
N GLY A 114 -67.87 46.66 -10.99
CA GLY A 114 -69.32 46.37 -11.23
C GLY A 114 -69.74 45.02 -10.62
N LYS A 115 -70.83 44.87 -9.87
CA LYS A 115 -72.01 45.69 -9.55
C LYS A 115 -72.31 45.64 -8.06
#